data_AF-D2D9A7-F1
#
_entry.id   AF-D2D9A7-F1
#
_cell.length_a   1.000
_cell.length_b   1.000
_cell.length_c   1.000
_cell.angle_alpha   90.00
_cell.angle_beta   90.00
_cell.angle_gamma   90.00
#
_symmetry.space_group_name_H-M   'P 1'
#
loop_
_entity.id
_entity.type
_entity.pdbx_description
1 polymer ?
#
loop_
_entity_poly.entity_id
_entity_poly.type
_entity_poly.pdbx_seq_one_letter_code
_entity_poly.pdbx_strand_id
1 'polypeptide(L)'
;MSQTENAVTSSSGAKRAYRKGNPLSDAEKQRLSVARKRASFKEVKVFLEPKYKAMLMQMCHEDGLTQAEVLTALIKSEAQKRCM
;
A
#
# COMPACT_ATOMS: atom_id res chain seq x y z
N MET A 1 65.72 9.22 0.44
CA MET A 1 64.40 9.88 0.38
C MET A 1 63.36 8.77 0.29
N SER A 2 62.79 8.27 1.40
CA SER A 2 61.58 8.79 2.09
C SER A 2 60.36 8.80 1.15
N GLN A 3 59.20 8.23 1.44
CA GLN A 3 58.65 7.60 2.64
C GLN A 3 57.40 6.82 2.15
N THR A 4 57.19 5.62 2.68
CA THR A 4 55.88 4.95 2.70
C THR A 4 54.83 5.91 3.23
N GLU A 5 53.66 6.03 2.62
CA GLU A 5 52.46 6.39 3.37
C GLU A 5 51.20 5.99 2.61
N ASN A 6 50.61 4.90 3.12
CA ASN A 6 49.25 4.50 2.86
C ASN A 6 48.34 5.73 2.97
N ALA A 7 47.66 6.09 1.88
CA ALA A 7 46.54 7.02 1.93
C ALA A 7 45.38 6.31 2.64
N VAL A 8 45.47 6.31 3.97
CA VAL A 8 44.42 5.95 4.91
C VAL A 8 43.19 6.74 4.52
N THR A 9 42.19 6.05 3.97
CA THR A 9 40.86 6.62 3.82
C THR A 9 40.37 6.89 5.23
N SER A 10 40.28 8.18 5.60
CA SER A 10 39.80 8.67 6.89
C SER A 10 38.34 8.29 7.09
N SER A 11 38.12 7.04 7.49
CA SER A 11 36.91 6.55 8.13
C SER A 11 37.33 5.89 9.44
N SER A 12 37.87 6.69 10.36
CA SER A 12 38.14 6.32 11.75
C SER A 12 36.88 6.17 12.61
N GLY A 13 35.70 6.07 11.99
CA GLY A 13 34.48 5.61 12.66
C GLY A 13 34.36 4.10 12.52
N ALA A 14 34.30 3.37 13.63
CA ALA A 14 33.96 1.95 13.63
C ALA A 14 32.73 1.70 12.74
N LYS A 15 32.86 0.84 11.71
CA LYS A 15 31.72 0.43 10.89
C LYS A 15 30.60 -0.01 11.83
N ARG A 16 29.45 0.67 11.79
CA ARG A 16 28.30 0.31 12.65
C ARG A 16 28.00 -1.16 12.41
N ALA A 17 28.05 -1.97 13.47
CA ALA A 17 27.66 -3.37 13.39
C ALA A 17 26.25 -3.46 12.78
N TYR A 18 26.08 -4.29 11.76
CA TYR A 18 24.78 -4.52 11.14
C TYR A 18 23.81 -5.04 12.21
N ARG A 19 22.92 -4.16 12.69
CA ARG A 19 21.82 -4.56 13.55
C ARG A 19 20.75 -5.11 12.63
N LYS A 20 20.82 -6.42 12.37
CA LYS A 20 19.65 -7.15 11.88
C LYS A 20 18.61 -7.02 12.99
N GLY A 21 17.74 -6.03 12.89
CA GLY A 21 16.61 -5.90 13.81
C GLY A 21 15.76 -7.16 13.77
N ASN A 22 14.73 -7.25 14.60
CA ASN A 22 13.75 -8.32 14.44
C ASN A 22 12.86 -7.98 13.22
N PRO A 23 13.03 -8.63 12.06
CA PRO A 23 12.13 -8.39 10.94
C PRO A 23 10.73 -8.79 11.37
N LEU A 24 9.74 -7.95 11.05
CA LEU A 24 8.34 -8.29 11.27
C LEU A 24 8.03 -9.60 10.54
N SER A 25 7.30 -10.47 11.22
CA SER A 25 6.66 -11.62 10.59
C SER A 25 5.68 -11.15 9.51
N ASP A 26 5.38 -12.01 8.54
CA ASP A 26 4.43 -11.67 7.48
C ASP A 26 3.03 -11.40 8.03
N ALA A 27 2.65 -12.07 9.13
CA ALA A 27 1.43 -11.80 9.87
C ALA A 27 1.40 -10.37 10.45
N GLU A 28 2.50 -9.90 11.06
CA GLU A 28 2.58 -8.54 11.59
C GLU A 28 2.56 -7.48 10.49
N LYS A 29 3.28 -7.72 9.38
CA LYS A 29 3.22 -6.86 8.19
C LYS A 29 1.79 -6.75 7.66
N GLN A 30 1.06 -7.86 7.57
CA GLN A 30 -0.32 -7.88 7.10
C GLN A 30 -1.24 -7.12 8.06
N ARG A 31 -1.13 -7.34 9.38
CA ARG A 31 -1.91 -6.61 10.38
C ARG A 31 -1.67 -5.10 10.30
N LEU A 32 -0.42 -4.67 10.21
CA LEU A 32 -0.07 -3.26 10.08
C LEU A 32 -0.59 -2.66 8.77
N SER A 33 -0.52 -3.41 7.66
CA SER A 33 -1.10 -2.99 6.38
C SER A 33 -2.61 -2.76 6.47
N VAL A 34 -3.34 -3.72 7.06
CA VAL A 34 -4.79 -3.61 7.28
C VAL A 34 -5.12 -2.47 8.24
N ALA A 35 -4.37 -2.31 9.34
CA ALA A 35 -4.57 -1.22 10.30
C ALA A 35 -4.40 0.16 9.64
N ARG A 36 -3.36 0.34 8.81
CA ARG A 36 -3.16 1.56 8.03
C ARG A 36 -4.32 1.83 7.08
N LYS A 37 -4.80 0.82 6.36
CA LYS A 37 -5.97 0.97 5.47
C LYS A 37 -7.23 1.38 6.25
N ARG A 38 -7.47 0.80 7.42
CA ARG A 38 -8.63 1.14 8.27
C ARG A 38 -8.56 2.53 8.92
N ALA A 39 -7.35 3.08 9.09
CA ALA A 39 -7.18 4.43 9.59
C ALA A 39 -7.65 5.48 8.55
N SER A 40 -7.35 5.26 7.27
CA SER A 40 -7.67 6.19 6.19
C SER A 40 -8.99 5.90 5.47
N PHE A 41 -9.46 4.64 5.47
CA PHE A 41 -10.64 4.20 4.74
C PHE A 41 -11.62 3.47 5.67
N LYS A 42 -12.92 3.63 5.41
CA LYS A 42 -13.97 2.85 6.09
C LYS A 42 -14.42 1.69 5.21
N GLU A 43 -14.59 0.53 5.85
CA GLU A 43 -15.04 -0.69 5.17
C GLU A 43 -16.55 -0.64 4.93
N VAL A 44 -16.98 -1.00 3.73
CA VAL A 44 -18.39 -1.10 3.35
C VAL A 44 -18.69 -2.57 3.03
N LYS A 45 -19.60 -3.18 3.81
CA LYS A 45 -20.08 -4.54 3.60
C LYS A 45 -21.51 -4.48 3.07
N VAL A 46 -21.72 -4.94 1.85
CA VAL A 46 -23.03 -4.91 1.18
C VAL A 46 -23.35 -6.26 0.57
N PHE A 47 -24.64 -6.57 0.52
CA PHE A 47 -25.18 -7.70 -0.24
C PHE A 47 -25.83 -7.16 -1.51
N LEU A 48 -25.45 -7.74 -2.64
CA LEU A 48 -25.97 -7.38 -3.96
C LEU A 48 -26.59 -8.62 -4.59
N GLU A 49 -27.58 -8.42 -5.45
CA GLU A 49 -28.06 -9.51 -6.30
C GLU A 49 -26.92 -10.05 -7.17
N PRO A 50 -26.87 -11.37 -7.46
CA PRO A 50 -25.76 -11.98 -8.17
C PRO A 50 -25.45 -11.32 -9.52
N LYS A 51 -26.48 -10.89 -10.26
CA LYS A 51 -26.30 -10.21 -11.55
C LYS A 51 -25.51 -8.90 -11.43
N TYR A 52 -25.77 -8.08 -10.40
CA TYR A 52 -25.06 -6.81 -10.23
C TYR A 52 -23.64 -7.02 -9.74
N LYS A 53 -23.41 -8.06 -8.92
CA LYS A 53 -22.05 -8.47 -8.56
C LYS A 53 -21.26 -8.92 -9.79
N ALA A 54 -21.86 -9.69 -10.68
CA ALA A 54 -21.23 -10.10 -11.94
C ALA A 54 -20.87 -8.90 -12.81
N MET A 55 -21.81 -7.96 -12.99
CA MET A 55 -21.56 -6.70 -13.72
C MET A 55 -20.43 -5.87 -13.09
N LEU A 56 -20.41 -5.73 -11.76
CA LEU A 56 -19.34 -5.02 -11.05
C LEU A 56 -17.97 -5.65 -11.33
N MET A 57 -17.89 -6.99 -11.26
CA MET A 57 -16.65 -7.72 -11.54
C MET A 57 -16.21 -7.57 -13.00
N GLN A 58 -17.15 -7.54 -13.94
CA GLN A 58 -16.86 -7.33 -15.36
C GLN A 58 -16.24 -5.95 -15.59
N MET A 59 -16.84 -4.89 -15.03
CA MET A 59 -16.29 -3.53 -15.11
C MET A 59 -14.87 -3.46 -14.50
N CYS A 60 -14.65 -4.13 -13.36
CA CYS A 60 -13.32 -4.20 -12.75
C CYS A 60 -12.29 -4.85 -13.69
N HIS A 61 -12.68 -5.92 -14.39
CA HIS A 61 -11.79 -6.63 -15.30
C HIS A 61 -11.50 -5.85 -16.58
N GLU A 62 -12.52 -5.23 -17.18
CA GLU A 62 -12.39 -4.45 -18.42
C GLU A 62 -11.51 -3.22 -18.23
N ASP A 63 -11.70 -2.48 -17.13
CA ASP A 63 -10.98 -1.24 -16.86
C ASP A 63 -9.66 -1.45 -16.10
N GLY A 64 -9.38 -2.69 -15.66
CA GLY A 64 -8.23 -3.00 -14.80
C GLY A 64 -8.31 -2.34 -13.42
N LEU A 65 -9.52 -2.04 -12.96
CA LEU A 65 -9.80 -1.33 -11.71
C LEU A 65 -10.18 -2.27 -10.58
N THR A 66 -9.96 -1.81 -9.36
CA THR A 66 -10.45 -2.49 -8.16
C THR A 66 -11.94 -2.21 -7.93
N GLN A 67 -12.62 -3.13 -7.24
CA GLN A 67 -14.02 -2.94 -6.83
C GLN A 67 -14.25 -1.63 -6.08
N ALA A 68 -13.27 -1.23 -5.25
CA ALA A 68 -13.35 0.00 -4.47
C ALA A 68 -13.30 1.25 -5.37
N GLU A 69 -12.49 1.24 -6.44
CA GLU A 69 -12.38 2.35 -7.38
C GLU A 69 -13.65 2.51 -8.20
N VAL A 70 -14.17 1.41 -8.75
CA VAL A 70 -15.44 1.41 -9.50
C VAL A 70 -16.57 1.91 -8.60
N LEU A 71 -16.69 1.38 -7.37
CA LEU A 71 -17.73 1.82 -6.43
C LEU A 71 -17.58 3.30 -6.07
N THR A 72 -16.35 3.79 -5.89
CA THR A 72 -16.08 5.20 -5.59
C THR A 72 -16.49 6.10 -6.75
N ALA A 73 -16.19 5.71 -7.99
CA ALA A 73 -16.57 6.46 -9.18
C ALA A 73 -18.10 6.53 -9.34
N LEU A 74 -18.79 5.41 -9.15
CA LEU A 74 -20.25 5.34 -9.18
C LEU A 74 -20.89 6.25 -8.12
N ILE A 75 -20.41 6.20 -6.86
CA ILE A 75 -20.91 7.06 -5.78
C ILE A 75 -20.67 8.53 -6.10
N LYS A 76 -19.48 8.90 -6.59
CA LYS A 76 -19.15 10.29 -6.95
C LYS A 76 -20.07 10.81 -8.06
N SER A 77 -20.24 10.04 -9.13
CA SER A 77 -21.13 10.40 -10.23
C SER A 77 -22.57 10.56 -9.76
N GLU A 78 -23.07 9.63 -8.93
CA GLU A 78 -24.45 9.70 -8.42
C GLU A 78 -24.66 10.87 -7.46
N ALA A 79 -23.68 11.17 -6.59
CA ALA A 79 -23.72 12.33 -5.70
C ALA A 79 -23.74 13.64 -6.49
N GLN A 80 -22.93 13.75 -7.56
CA GLN A 80 -22.93 14.92 -8.44
C GLN A 80 -24.28 15.14 -9.11
N LYS A 81 -24.91 14.09 -9.64
CA LYS A 81 -26.24 14.16 -10.28
C LYS A 81 -27.35 14.61 -9.34
N ARG A 82 -27.21 14.33 -8.02
CA ARG A 82 -28.21 14.69 -7.00
C ARG A 82 -27.99 16.08 -6.40
N CYS A 83 -26.79 16.63 -6.55
CA CYS A 83 -26.45 17.99 -6.10
C CYS A 83 -26.69 19.06 -7.17
N MET A 84 -27.06 18.68 -8.39
CA MET A 84 -27.61 19.56 -9.43
C MET A 84 -29.11 19.39 -9.50
#